data_AF-A0A1A8VI01-F1
#
_entry.id   AF-A0A1A8VI01-F1
#
_cell.length_a   1.000
_cell.length_b   1.000
_cell.length_c   1.000
_cell.angle_alpha   90.00
_cell.angle_beta   90.00
_cell.angle_gamma   90.00
#
_symmetry.space_group_name_H-M   'P 1'
#
loop_
_entity.id
_entity.type
_entity.pdbx_description
1 polymer ?
#
loop_
_entity_poly.entity_id
_entity_poly.type
_entity_poly.pdbx_seq_one_letter_code
_entity_poly.pdbx_strand_id
1 'polypeptide(L)'
;METEYITTLIAYVHKNKIDEWLNNYESFCEYVVPRSTQQFPNLEDKEGNTLWKVFVFKKFSHNFIQAAKLKNFIVKSFIYDEKKYNDIMESRTKIEAELIRQETFLRRMCLAAFSDIFIAFIHLNILRVFCESVLRFGVPPNFASFSIRINGENKEKKVRKKLYDIFSNSDSIGKNYIKRSDENDEEIYPYVSVSFRI
;
A
#
# COMPACT_ATOMS: atom_id res chain seq x y z
N MET A 1 -5.72 -2.67 -39.10
CA MET A 1 -5.74 -1.89 -40.35
C MET A 1 -7.20 -1.72 -40.75
N GLU A 2 -7.65 -0.48 -40.86
CA GLU A 2 -8.94 -0.22 -41.51
C GLU A 2 -8.71 -0.20 -43.02
N THR A 3 -9.52 -0.96 -43.75
CA THR A 3 -9.64 -0.78 -45.19
C THR A 3 -10.82 0.15 -45.46
N GLU A 4 -11.01 0.56 -46.72
CA GLU A 4 -12.14 1.42 -47.11
C GLU A 4 -13.50 0.79 -46.73
N TYR A 5 -13.61 -0.53 -46.77
CA TYR A 5 -14.90 -1.24 -46.63
C TYR A 5 -14.97 -2.19 -45.43
N ILE A 6 -13.85 -2.57 -44.83
CA ILE A 6 -13.80 -3.56 -43.73
C ILE A 6 -13.27 -2.91 -42.47
N THR A 7 -13.89 -3.24 -41.34
CA THR A 7 -13.44 -2.90 -40.01
C THR A 7 -13.14 -4.14 -39.18
N THR A 8 -12.24 -4.00 -38.22
CA THR A 8 -11.96 -5.03 -37.21
C THR A 8 -12.81 -4.78 -35.98
N LEU A 9 -13.51 -5.81 -35.52
CA LEU A 9 -14.20 -5.83 -34.25
C LEU A 9 -13.48 -6.79 -33.30
N ILE A 10 -13.49 -6.46 -32.01
CA ILE A 10 -12.92 -7.27 -30.94
C ILE A 10 -14.07 -7.86 -30.12
N ALA A 11 -14.16 -9.17 -30.10
CA ALA A 11 -15.14 -9.92 -29.33
C ALA A 11 -14.52 -10.46 -28.05
N TYR A 12 -15.25 -10.34 -26.95
CA TYR A 12 -14.92 -10.93 -25.65
C TYR A 12 -15.76 -12.19 -25.50
N VAL A 13 -15.10 -13.35 -25.47
CA VAL A 13 -15.74 -14.66 -25.47
C VAL A 13 -15.24 -15.44 -24.25
N HIS A 14 -16.17 -15.84 -23.38
CA HIS A 14 -15.85 -16.70 -22.25
C HIS A 14 -15.44 -18.10 -22.73
N LYS A 15 -14.47 -18.75 -22.07
CA LYS A 15 -13.98 -20.10 -22.44
C LYS A 15 -15.08 -21.13 -22.71
N ASN A 16 -16.11 -21.15 -21.86
CA ASN A 16 -17.24 -22.07 -21.99
C ASN A 16 -18.12 -21.85 -23.25
N LYS A 17 -17.99 -20.71 -23.92
CA LYS A 17 -18.80 -20.33 -25.10
C LYS A 17 -17.99 -20.20 -26.38
N ILE A 18 -16.75 -20.70 -26.40
CA ILE A 18 -15.89 -20.65 -27.59
C ILE A 18 -16.53 -21.43 -28.75
N ASP A 19 -17.04 -22.64 -28.49
CA ASP A 19 -17.68 -23.46 -29.52
C ASP A 19 -18.98 -22.82 -30.03
N GLU A 20 -19.75 -22.20 -29.13
CA GLU A 20 -20.97 -21.45 -29.49
C GLU A 20 -20.62 -20.24 -30.37
N TRP A 21 -19.53 -19.54 -30.06
CA TRP A 21 -19.05 -18.42 -30.85
C TRP A 21 -18.62 -18.86 -32.25
N LEU A 22 -17.75 -19.86 -32.35
CA LEU A 22 -17.21 -20.36 -33.62
C LEU A 22 -18.30 -20.85 -34.58
N ASN A 23 -19.36 -21.46 -34.06
CA ASN A 23 -20.46 -21.97 -34.86
C ASN A 23 -21.46 -20.88 -35.27
N ASN A 24 -21.66 -19.84 -34.45
CA ASN A 24 -22.75 -18.88 -34.66
C ASN A 24 -22.30 -17.51 -35.18
N TYR A 25 -21.04 -17.11 -35.05
CA TYR A 25 -20.63 -15.73 -35.37
C TYR A 25 -20.89 -15.34 -36.84
N GLU A 26 -20.82 -16.31 -37.77
CA GLU A 26 -21.11 -16.08 -39.19
C GLU A 26 -22.61 -15.79 -39.44
N SER A 27 -23.49 -16.26 -38.55
CA SER A 27 -24.94 -16.04 -38.67
C SER A 27 -25.42 -14.72 -38.09
N PHE A 28 -24.56 -13.98 -37.38
CA PHE A 28 -24.96 -12.74 -36.70
C PHE A 28 -25.24 -11.59 -37.68
N CYS A 29 -24.63 -11.60 -38.86
CA CYS A 29 -24.88 -10.61 -39.90
C CYS A 29 -24.49 -11.16 -41.27
N GLU A 30 -25.25 -10.82 -42.32
CA GLU A 30 -24.97 -11.23 -43.71
C GLU A 30 -23.61 -10.74 -44.24
N TYR A 31 -23.11 -9.62 -43.73
CA TYR A 31 -21.87 -8.97 -44.17
C TYR A 31 -20.70 -9.16 -43.17
N VAL A 32 -20.63 -10.34 -42.55
CA VAL A 32 -19.46 -10.81 -41.81
C VAL A 32 -18.54 -11.58 -42.75
N VAL A 33 -17.22 -11.44 -42.59
CA VAL A 33 -16.27 -12.22 -43.39
C VAL A 33 -16.17 -13.63 -42.79
N PRO A 34 -16.54 -14.70 -43.53
CA PRO A 34 -16.43 -16.07 -43.02
C PRO A 34 -14.97 -16.44 -42.72
N ARG A 35 -14.77 -17.33 -41.75
CA ARG A 35 -13.45 -17.77 -41.25
C ARG A 35 -12.49 -16.63 -40.85
N SER A 36 -13.02 -15.44 -40.54
CA SER A 36 -12.20 -14.29 -40.12
C SER A 36 -11.88 -14.28 -38.63
N THR A 37 -12.59 -15.08 -37.84
CA THR A 37 -12.43 -15.11 -36.39
C THR A 37 -11.10 -15.76 -36.00
N GLN A 38 -10.31 -15.08 -35.17
CA GLN A 38 -9.08 -15.64 -34.62
C GLN A 38 -8.87 -15.13 -33.19
N GLN A 39 -8.51 -16.05 -32.30
CA GLN A 39 -8.18 -15.72 -30.92
C GLN A 39 -6.82 -15.01 -30.85
N PHE A 40 -6.73 -13.99 -30.00
CA PHE A 40 -5.43 -13.44 -29.63
C PHE A 40 -4.73 -14.37 -28.63
N PRO A 41 -3.53 -14.89 -28.96
CA PRO A 41 -2.84 -15.83 -28.10
C PRO A 41 -2.41 -15.14 -26.79
N ASN A 42 -2.45 -15.89 -25.68
CA ASN A 42 -1.99 -15.48 -24.35
C ASN A 42 -2.73 -14.28 -23.73
N LEU A 43 -3.92 -13.94 -24.23
CA LEU A 43 -4.77 -12.87 -23.69
C LEU A 43 -6.03 -13.48 -23.07
N GLU A 44 -5.88 -13.96 -21.84
CA GLU A 44 -6.96 -14.47 -21.01
C GLU A 44 -7.11 -13.60 -19.77
N ASP A 45 -8.33 -13.14 -19.52
CA ASP A 45 -8.66 -12.45 -18.29
C ASP A 45 -8.78 -13.44 -17.11
N LYS A 46 -8.66 -12.94 -15.88
CA LYS A 46 -8.84 -13.71 -14.64
C LYS A 46 -10.20 -14.40 -14.56
N GLU A 47 -11.21 -13.84 -15.23
CA GLU A 47 -12.56 -14.39 -15.35
C GLU A 47 -12.71 -15.44 -16.46
N GLY A 48 -11.63 -15.81 -17.16
CA GLY A 48 -11.69 -16.79 -18.24
C GLY A 48 -12.24 -16.23 -19.55
N ASN A 49 -12.24 -14.90 -19.74
CA ASN A 49 -12.59 -14.26 -21.00
C ASN A 49 -11.40 -14.25 -21.96
N THR A 50 -11.64 -14.63 -23.20
CA THR A 50 -10.67 -14.64 -24.30
C THR A 50 -11.01 -13.53 -25.31
N LEU A 51 -10.00 -12.91 -25.90
CA LEU A 51 -10.19 -11.90 -26.94
C LEU A 51 -10.09 -12.52 -28.34
N TRP A 52 -11.02 -12.15 -29.21
CA TRP A 52 -11.09 -12.60 -30.59
C TRP A 52 -11.20 -11.40 -31.53
N LYS A 53 -10.54 -11.46 -32.69
CA LYS A 53 -10.78 -10.51 -33.79
C LYS A 53 -11.80 -11.07 -34.76
N VAL A 54 -12.66 -10.22 -35.32
CA VAL A 54 -13.57 -10.55 -36.43
C VAL A 54 -13.54 -9.42 -37.45
N PHE A 55 -13.60 -9.77 -38.74
CA PHE A 55 -13.69 -8.80 -39.83
C PHE A 55 -15.15 -8.66 -40.28
N VAL A 56 -15.65 -7.41 -40.31
CA VAL A 56 -17.03 -7.09 -40.71
C VAL A 56 -17.00 -5.88 -41.65
N PHE A 57 -17.93 -5.80 -42.59
CA PHE A 57 -18.07 -4.60 -43.41
C PHE A 57 -18.47 -3.39 -42.54
N LYS A 58 -17.81 -2.24 -42.76
CA LYS A 58 -17.98 -1.01 -41.95
C LYS A 58 -19.45 -0.61 -41.78
N LYS A 59 -20.24 -0.66 -42.86
CA LYS A 59 -21.68 -0.32 -42.88
C LYS A 59 -22.53 -1.21 -41.96
N PHE A 60 -22.11 -2.45 -41.72
CA PHE A 60 -22.85 -3.45 -40.94
C PHE A 60 -22.24 -3.73 -39.57
N SER A 61 -21.18 -3.01 -39.19
CA SER A 61 -20.50 -3.16 -37.90
C SER A 61 -21.45 -3.00 -36.71
N HIS A 62 -22.32 -2.00 -36.74
CA HIS A 62 -23.31 -1.75 -35.68
C HIS A 62 -24.33 -2.90 -35.56
N ASN A 63 -24.82 -3.41 -36.70
CA ASN A 63 -25.77 -4.52 -36.73
C ASN A 63 -25.16 -5.79 -36.13
N PHE A 64 -23.89 -6.06 -36.46
CA PHE A 64 -23.16 -7.19 -35.88
C PHE A 64 -22.99 -7.05 -34.36
N ILE A 65 -22.62 -5.87 -33.85
CA ILE A 65 -22.47 -5.61 -32.40
C ILE A 65 -23.81 -5.84 -31.69
N GLN A 66 -24.92 -5.38 -32.27
CA GLN A 66 -26.25 -5.55 -31.69
C GLN A 66 -26.68 -7.03 -31.68
N ALA A 67 -26.46 -7.76 -32.78
CA ALA A 67 -26.76 -9.18 -32.87
C ALA A 67 -25.92 -10.02 -31.89
N ALA A 68 -24.63 -9.71 -31.77
CA ALA A 68 -23.75 -10.35 -30.80
C ALA A 68 -24.20 -10.10 -29.35
N LYS A 69 -24.64 -8.87 -29.04
CA LYS A 69 -25.17 -8.51 -27.71
C LYS A 69 -26.43 -9.30 -27.35
N LEU A 70 -27.33 -9.54 -28.31
CA LEU A 70 -28.52 -10.38 -28.11
C LEU A 70 -28.16 -11.83 -27.77
N LYS A 71 -27.02 -12.32 -28.26
CA LYS A 71 -26.48 -13.65 -27.98
C LYS A 71 -25.56 -13.68 -26.75
N ASN A 72 -25.57 -12.61 -25.94
CA ASN A 72 -24.73 -12.44 -24.74
C ASN A 72 -23.22 -12.41 -25.03
N PHE A 73 -22.81 -11.97 -26.21
CA PHE A 73 -21.41 -11.67 -26.53
C PHE A 73 -21.16 -10.17 -26.49
N ILE A 74 -20.03 -9.77 -25.91
CA ILE A 74 -19.60 -8.37 -25.89
C ILE A 74 -18.66 -8.16 -27.06
N VAL A 75 -19.00 -7.23 -27.96
CA VAL A 75 -18.17 -6.89 -29.11
C VAL A 75 -17.96 -5.39 -29.13
N LYS A 76 -16.70 -4.96 -29.32
CA LYS A 76 -16.31 -3.55 -29.41
C LYS A 76 -15.56 -3.27 -30.70
N SER A 77 -15.79 -2.10 -31.27
CA SER A 77 -14.97 -1.61 -32.37
C SER A 77 -13.57 -1.25 -31.87
N PHE A 78 -12.54 -1.66 -32.60
CA PHE A 78 -11.16 -1.30 -32.29
C PHE A 78 -10.53 -0.66 -33.51
N ILE A 79 -10.16 0.61 -33.36
CA ILE A 79 -9.43 1.37 -34.36
C ILE A 79 -7.99 1.46 -33.88
N TYR A 80 -7.08 0.80 -34.59
CA TYR A 80 -5.67 0.86 -34.28
C TYR A 80 -5.12 2.23 -34.69
N ASP A 81 -4.66 3.00 -33.72
CA ASP A 81 -4.02 4.29 -33.89
C ASP A 81 -2.62 4.20 -33.28
N GLU A 82 -1.61 4.09 -34.15
CA GLU A 82 -0.21 3.94 -33.77
C GLU A 82 0.28 5.15 -32.96
N LYS A 83 -0.18 6.35 -33.33
CA LYS A 83 0.20 7.59 -32.64
C LYS A 83 -0.32 7.57 -31.20
N LYS A 84 -1.61 7.27 -31.02
CA LYS A 84 -2.18 7.14 -29.65
C LYS A 84 -1.52 6.03 -28.85
N TYR A 85 -1.19 4.90 -29.47
CA TYR A 85 -0.49 3.81 -28.79
C TYR A 85 0.88 4.27 -28.28
N ASN A 86 1.66 4.94 -29.14
CA ASN A 86 2.97 5.46 -28.79
C ASN A 86 2.87 6.55 -27.71
N ASP A 87 1.91 7.47 -27.81
CA ASP A 87 1.67 8.51 -26.80
C ASP A 87 1.32 7.89 -25.43
N ILE A 88 0.48 6.85 -25.41
CA ILE A 88 0.14 6.12 -24.18
C ILE A 88 1.38 5.42 -23.61
N MET A 89 2.16 4.75 -24.45
CA MET A 89 3.36 4.03 -24.01
C MET A 89 4.40 5.00 -23.45
N GLU A 90 4.66 6.11 -24.13
CA GLU A 90 5.59 7.15 -23.68
C GLU A 90 5.12 7.79 -22.37
N SER A 91 3.82 8.08 -22.25
CA SER A 91 3.25 8.62 -21.01
C SER A 91 3.43 7.67 -19.82
N ARG A 92 3.24 6.36 -20.04
CA ARG A 92 3.45 5.33 -19.01
C ARG A 92 4.91 5.28 -18.57
N THR A 93 5.84 5.23 -19.52
CA THR A 93 7.28 5.22 -19.21
C THR A 93 7.71 6.48 -18.47
N LYS A 94 7.20 7.66 -18.85
CA LYS A 94 7.46 8.91 -18.13
C LYS A 94 6.96 8.87 -16.69
N ILE A 95 5.74 8.38 -16.47
CA ILE A 95 5.14 8.26 -15.14
C ILE A 95 5.94 7.28 -14.27
N GLU A 96 6.32 6.13 -14.83
CA GLU A 96 7.10 5.13 -14.11
C GLU A 96 8.48 5.65 -13.70
N ALA A 97 9.17 6.34 -14.62
CA ALA A 97 10.45 6.99 -14.32
C ALA A 97 10.31 8.07 -13.24
N GLU A 98 9.25 8.88 -13.30
CA GLU A 98 8.98 9.90 -12.29
C GLU A 98 8.66 9.29 -10.91
N LEU A 99 7.90 8.20 -10.88
CA LEU A 99 7.59 7.47 -9.65
C LEU A 99 8.87 6.97 -8.97
N ILE A 100 9.74 6.29 -9.73
CA ILE A 100 11.02 5.78 -9.21
C ILE A 100 11.89 6.95 -8.70
N ARG A 101 11.92 8.06 -9.44
CA ARG A 101 12.66 9.27 -9.07
C ARG A 101 12.14 9.84 -7.74
N GLN A 102 10.83 10.03 -7.63
CA GLN A 102 10.20 10.59 -6.43
C GLN A 102 10.33 9.67 -5.22
N GLU A 103 10.13 8.36 -5.39
CA GLU A 103 10.30 7.38 -4.33
C GLU A 103 11.73 7.39 -3.80
N THR A 104 12.72 7.38 -4.70
CA THR A 104 14.14 7.42 -4.33
C THR A 104 14.49 8.71 -3.59
N PHE A 105 14.00 9.85 -4.06
CA PHE A 105 14.21 11.14 -3.43
C PHE A 105 13.58 11.20 -2.03
N LEU A 106 12.31 10.83 -1.93
CA LEU A 106 11.57 10.82 -0.68
C LEU A 106 12.22 9.89 0.34
N ARG A 107 12.63 8.69 -0.07
CA ARG A 107 13.32 7.74 0.82
C ARG A 107 14.60 8.34 1.41
N ARG A 108 15.41 9.02 0.58
CA ARG A 108 16.64 9.69 1.04
C ARG A 108 16.32 10.83 2.01
N MET A 109 15.32 11.65 1.70
CA MET A 109 14.87 12.73 2.57
C MET A 109 14.35 12.23 3.92
N CYS A 110 13.49 11.20 3.91
CA CYS A 110 12.97 10.60 5.14
C CYS A 110 14.08 9.99 5.99
N LEU A 111 15.05 9.28 5.39
CA LEU A 111 16.17 8.72 6.14
C LEU A 111 17.08 9.80 6.76
N ALA A 112 17.35 10.89 6.02
CA ALA A 112 18.13 12.01 6.53
C ALA A 112 17.39 12.75 7.66
N ALA A 113 16.09 13.01 7.49
CA ALA A 113 15.29 13.70 8.51
C ALA A 113 15.04 12.82 9.75
N PHE A 114 14.95 11.49 9.58
CA PHE A 114 14.67 10.57 10.68
C PHE A 114 15.76 10.62 11.76
N SER A 115 17.05 10.71 11.38
CA SER A 115 18.13 10.80 12.37
C SER A 115 17.97 12.04 13.25
N ASP A 116 17.66 13.19 12.64
CA ASP A 116 17.55 14.46 13.37
C ASP A 116 16.33 14.47 14.28
N ILE A 117 15.19 13.98 13.78
CA ILE A 117 13.97 13.83 14.57
C ILE A 117 14.19 12.87 15.74
N PHE A 118 14.86 11.73 15.51
CA PHE A 118 15.14 10.76 16.55
C PHE A 118 16.09 11.31 17.61
N ILE A 119 17.14 12.03 17.19
CA ILE A 119 18.05 12.71 18.12
C ILE A 119 17.29 13.73 18.97
N ALA A 120 16.46 14.59 18.35
CA ALA A 120 15.65 15.57 19.06
C ALA A 120 14.67 14.90 20.05
N PHE A 121 14.05 13.79 19.65
CA PHE A 121 13.20 12.99 20.53
C PHE A 121 13.95 12.46 21.76
N ILE A 122 15.18 11.95 21.59
CA ILE A 122 16.00 11.50 22.72
C ILE A 122 16.38 12.69 23.63
N HIS A 123 16.73 13.85 23.07
CA HIS A 123 17.05 15.05 23.85
C HIS A 123 15.86 15.50 24.71
N LEU A 124 14.64 15.48 24.16
CA LEU A 124 13.43 15.80 24.92
C LEU A 124 13.20 14.83 26.08
N ASN A 125 13.46 13.53 25.88
CA ASN A 125 13.34 12.54 26.95
C ASN A 125 14.39 12.75 28.05
N ILE A 126 15.65 13.06 27.68
CA ILE A 126 16.71 13.36 28.66
C ILE A 126 16.36 14.62 29.46
N LEU A 127 15.89 15.68 28.79
CA LEU A 127 15.47 16.92 29.46
C LEU A 127 14.33 16.64 30.44
N ARG A 128 13.35 15.82 30.05
CA ARG A 128 12.26 15.40 30.93
C ARG A 128 12.76 14.66 32.17
N VAL A 129 13.64 13.66 31.99
CA VAL A 129 14.26 12.92 33.12
C VAL A 129 15.00 13.88 34.04
N PHE A 130 15.75 14.84 33.49
CA PHE A 130 16.47 15.83 34.28
C PHE A 130 15.52 16.71 35.10
N CYS A 131 14.51 17.31 34.46
CA CYS A 131 13.51 18.15 35.14
C CYS A 131 12.77 17.38 36.24
N GLU A 132 12.27 16.18 35.97
CA GLU A 132 11.60 15.34 36.97
C GLU A 132 12.54 14.96 38.12
N SER A 133 13.81 14.69 37.84
CA SER A 133 14.81 14.36 38.86
C SER A 133 15.11 15.55 39.77
N VAL A 134 15.24 16.75 39.21
CA VAL A 134 15.44 17.99 40.01
C VAL A 134 14.21 18.28 40.86
N LEU A 135 13.00 18.15 40.30
CA LEU A 135 11.76 18.37 41.05
C LEU A 135 11.58 17.36 42.19
N ARG A 136 12.01 16.12 41.99
CA ARG A 136 11.81 15.03 42.95
C ARG A 136 12.91 14.91 44.00
N PHE A 137 14.16 15.12 43.61
CA PHE A 137 15.33 14.92 44.48
C PHE A 137 15.99 16.23 44.95
N GLY A 138 15.58 17.36 44.38
CA GLY A 138 16.06 18.69 44.77
C GLY A 138 17.39 19.08 44.14
N VAL A 139 17.93 20.21 44.62
CA VAL A 139 19.22 20.78 44.22
C VAL A 139 20.23 20.70 45.36
N PRO A 140 21.55 20.56 45.08
CA PRO A 140 22.16 20.46 43.75
C PRO A 140 21.86 19.12 43.06
N PRO A 141 21.82 19.07 41.71
CA PRO A 141 21.48 17.85 40.97
C PRO A 141 22.59 16.80 41.12
N ASN A 142 22.42 15.89 42.08
CA ASN A 142 23.31 14.77 42.32
C ASN A 142 22.57 13.45 42.11
N PHE A 143 22.37 13.09 40.84
CA PHE A 143 21.70 11.86 40.45
C PHE A 143 22.35 11.26 39.21
N ALA A 144 22.23 9.94 39.05
CA ALA A 144 22.67 9.20 37.88
C ALA A 144 21.46 8.67 37.11
N SER A 145 21.41 8.94 35.81
CA SER A 145 20.37 8.44 34.90
C SER A 145 20.91 7.28 34.05
N PHE A 146 20.12 6.22 33.89
CA PHE A 146 20.51 5.03 33.13
C PHE A 146 19.48 4.71 32.04
N SER A 147 19.95 4.28 30.87
CA SER A 147 19.09 3.73 29.82
C SER A 147 19.05 2.21 29.89
N ILE A 148 17.85 1.63 29.99
CA ILE A 148 17.67 0.17 30.04
C ILE A 148 16.84 -0.26 28.84
N ARG A 149 17.41 -1.08 27.96
CA ARG A 149 16.68 -1.73 26.87
C ARG A 149 16.12 -3.06 27.34
N ILE A 150 14.81 -3.23 27.23
CA ILE A 150 14.11 -4.45 27.67
C ILE A 150 13.43 -5.11 26.48
N ASN A 151 13.69 -6.40 26.29
CA ASN A 151 13.09 -7.19 25.22
C ASN A 151 11.93 -8.02 25.79
N GLY A 152 10.70 -7.50 25.64
CA GLY A 152 9.45 -8.18 25.95
C GLY A 152 8.82 -7.80 27.30
N GLU A 153 7.50 -7.74 27.34
CA GLU A 153 6.69 -7.21 28.45
C GLU A 153 6.88 -8.00 29.76
N ASN A 154 7.03 -9.33 29.69
CA ASN A 154 7.25 -10.16 30.89
C ASN A 154 8.58 -9.86 31.58
N LYS A 155 9.61 -9.47 30.83
CA LYS A 155 10.90 -9.07 31.41
C LYS A 155 10.82 -7.66 32.00
N GLU A 156 10.07 -6.78 31.36
CA GLU A 156 9.82 -5.42 31.88
C GLU A 156 9.18 -5.45 33.25
N LYS A 157 8.11 -6.23 33.43
CA LYS A 157 7.45 -6.38 34.74
C LYS A 157 8.42 -6.88 35.83
N LYS A 158 9.31 -7.83 35.50
CA LYS A 158 10.33 -8.34 36.43
C LYS A 158 11.38 -7.28 36.79
N VAL A 159 11.84 -6.50 35.82
CA VAL A 159 12.81 -5.42 36.05
C VAL A 159 12.18 -4.32 36.91
N ARG A 160 10.96 -3.87 36.57
CA ARG A 160 10.22 -2.88 37.35
C ARG A 160 10.01 -3.32 38.79
N LYS A 161 9.61 -4.58 39.01
CA LYS A 161 9.46 -5.14 40.37
C LYS A 161 10.79 -5.10 41.15
N LYS A 162 11.89 -5.55 40.56
CA LYS A 162 13.21 -5.51 41.22
C LYS A 162 13.67 -4.09 41.54
N LEU A 163 13.49 -3.14 40.61
CA LEU A 163 13.85 -1.73 40.85
C LEU A 163 12.98 -1.14 41.96
N TYR A 164 11.68 -1.45 41.98
CA TYR A 164 10.79 -1.04 43.05
C TYR A 164 11.28 -1.56 44.41
N ASP A 165 11.64 -2.84 44.52
CA ASP A 165 12.11 -3.45 45.77
C ASP A 165 13.43 -2.81 46.28
N ILE A 166 14.33 -2.41 45.39
CA ILE A 166 15.61 -1.77 45.76
C ILE A 166 15.40 -0.35 46.29
N PHE A 167 14.59 0.44 45.57
CA PHE A 167 14.40 1.87 45.87
C PHE A 167 13.33 2.15 46.92
N SER A 168 12.45 1.18 47.24
CA SER A 168 11.46 1.29 48.32
C SER A 168 12.00 0.89 49.70
N ASN A 169 12.99 -0.01 49.75
CA ASN A 169 13.57 -0.52 51.00
C ASN A 169 14.70 0.35 51.57
N SER A 170 15.44 1.06 50.71
CA SER A 170 16.39 2.07 51.16
C SER A 170 15.64 3.23 51.81
N ASP A 171 16.25 3.90 52.81
CA ASP A 171 15.75 5.17 53.38
C ASP A 171 15.94 6.33 52.37
N SER A 172 15.56 6.06 51.13
CA SER A 172 15.75 6.92 49.97
C SER A 172 14.65 7.97 49.92
N ILE A 173 15.01 9.11 49.34
CA ILE A 173 14.08 10.22 49.04
C ILE A 173 12.88 9.72 48.21
N GLY A 174 13.05 8.66 47.41
CA GLY A 174 11.99 8.01 46.64
C GLY A 174 10.83 7.47 47.48
N LYS A 175 11.10 6.93 48.67
CA LYS A 175 10.10 6.39 49.60
C LYS A 175 9.19 7.48 50.18
N ASN A 176 9.75 8.66 50.45
CA ASN A 176 9.00 9.81 50.94
C ASN A 176 8.11 10.43 49.86
N TYR A 177 8.48 10.29 48.59
CA TYR A 177 7.64 10.74 47.47
C TYR A 177 6.43 9.84 47.27
N ILE A 178 6.58 8.51 47.35
CA ILE A 178 5.43 7.57 47.22
C ILE A 178 4.39 7.85 48.32
N LYS A 179 4.82 8.02 49.57
CA LYS A 179 3.93 8.31 50.70
C LYS A 179 3.11 9.60 50.55
N ARG A 180 3.53 10.55 49.71
CA ARG A 180 2.82 11.81 49.46
C ARG A 180 1.82 11.72 48.30
N SER A 181 1.89 10.66 47.51
CA SER A 181 1.19 10.56 46.24
C SER A 181 0.13 9.46 46.19
N ASP A 182 -0.16 8.80 47.32
CA ASP A 182 -1.21 7.77 47.48
C ASP A 182 -2.66 8.29 47.20
N GLU A 183 -2.81 9.51 46.69
CA GLU A 183 -4.09 10.15 46.38
C GLU A 183 -4.46 10.16 44.87
N ASN A 184 -3.57 9.75 43.94
CA ASN A 184 -3.87 9.75 42.50
C ASN A 184 -3.40 8.47 41.77
N ASP A 185 -4.26 7.92 40.92
CA ASP A 185 -4.15 6.65 40.16
C ASP A 185 -3.01 6.56 39.10
N GLU A 186 -1.97 7.38 39.18
CA GLU A 186 -0.81 7.27 38.28
C GLU A 186 0.18 6.20 38.75
N GLU A 187 0.77 5.42 37.82
CA GLU A 187 1.83 4.46 38.13
C GLU A 187 3.10 5.20 38.61
N ILE A 188 3.16 5.47 39.91
CA ILE A 188 4.28 6.17 40.54
C ILE A 188 5.34 5.15 40.97
N TYR A 189 6.51 5.24 40.35
CA TYR A 189 7.70 4.48 40.74
C TYR A 189 8.50 5.24 41.81
N PRO A 190 9.27 4.58 42.70
CA PRO A 190 10.15 5.25 43.68
C PRO A 190 11.34 6.01 43.05
N TYR A 191 11.50 5.90 41.74
CA TYR A 191 12.51 6.55 40.92
C TYR A 191 11.84 7.28 39.74
N VAL A 192 12.57 8.18 39.09
CA VAL A 192 12.12 8.83 37.85
C VAL A 192 12.21 7.83 36.70
N SER A 193 11.12 7.68 35.94
CA SER A 193 11.05 6.72 34.84
C SER A 193 10.39 7.36 33.63
N VAL A 194 11.10 7.36 32.50
CA VAL A 194 10.57 7.74 31.19
C VAL A 194 10.71 6.53 30.28
N SER A 195 9.58 5.97 29.84
CA SER A 195 9.52 4.86 28.90
C SER A 195 9.07 5.33 27.53
N PHE A 196 9.72 4.83 26.50
CA PHE A 196 9.31 5.01 25.11
C PHE A 196 9.58 3.72 24.33
N ARG A 197 8.77 3.48 23.31
CA ARG A 197 8.91 2.31 22.43
C ARG A 197 9.66 2.75 21.17
N ILE A 198 10.73 2.02 20.84
CA ILE A 198 11.50 2.15 19.59
C ILE A 198 11.22 0.92 18.74
#